data_AF-A0A7C7FRV4-F1
#
_entry.id   AF-A0A7C7FRV4-F1
#
_cell.length_a   1.000
_cell.length_b   1.000
_cell.length_c   1.000
_cell.angle_alpha   90.00
_cell.angle_beta   90.00
_cell.angle_gamma   90.00
#
_symmetry.space_group_name_H-M   'P 1'
#
loop_
_entity.id
_entity.type
_entity.pdbx_description
1 polymer ?
#
loop_
_entity_poly.entity_id
_entity_poly.type
_entity_poly.pdbx_seq_one_letter_code
_entity_poly.pdbx_strand_id
1 'polypeptide(L)'
;MTESIKANLTYSVDTGVKPVNETMEQGNLARKYTGVFKEHAVTVHNGRPLRDKFVLDEHGFRFVDHSTRVRDFHDPDELKSVYYPEMEQLVKDASGASRVVVFDHTIRAGDKN
;
A
#
# COMPACT_ATOMS: atom_id res chain seq x y z
N MET A 1 2.79 20.92 16.14
CA MET A 1 2.01 19.67 16.17
C MET A 1 1.48 19.44 14.76
N THR A 2 1.55 18.23 14.22
CA THR A 2 0.94 17.94 12.91
C THR A 2 -0.58 17.88 13.05
N GLU A 3 -1.28 18.29 12.00
CA GLU A 3 -2.74 18.12 11.88
C GLU A 3 -3.12 16.66 12.19
N SER A 4 -4.26 16.47 12.86
CA SER A 4 -4.71 15.13 13.24
C SER A 4 -6.23 15.01 13.28
N ILE A 5 -6.72 13.80 13.06
CA ILE A 5 -8.13 13.43 13.23
C ILE A 5 -8.29 12.31 14.26
N LYS A 6 -9.49 12.15 14.79
CA LYS A 6 -9.89 10.94 15.52
C LYS A 6 -10.57 9.98 14.56
N ALA A 7 -10.13 8.72 14.55
CA ALA A 7 -10.72 7.67 13.75
C ALA A 7 -10.84 6.39 14.56
N ASN A 8 -11.88 5.60 14.32
CA ASN A 8 -11.98 4.25 14.86
C ASN A 8 -11.25 3.29 13.93
N LEU A 9 -10.20 2.64 14.44
CA LEU A 9 -9.53 1.55 13.74
C LEU A 9 -9.88 0.22 14.39
N THR A 10 -10.11 -0.78 13.55
CA THR A 10 -10.45 -2.14 13.98
C THR A 10 -9.17 -2.95 14.18
N TYR A 11 -8.96 -3.43 15.41
CA TYR A 11 -7.83 -4.28 15.76
C TYR A 11 -8.30 -5.70 16.11
N SER A 12 -7.50 -6.69 15.75
CA SER A 12 -7.68 -8.06 16.21
C SER A 12 -7.43 -8.14 17.72
N VAL A 13 -8.30 -8.83 18.43
CA VAL A 13 -8.12 -9.14 19.86
C VAL A 13 -7.41 -10.47 19.97
N ASP A 14 -6.33 -10.51 20.76
CA ASP A 14 -5.68 -11.77 21.11
C ASP A 14 -6.57 -12.57 22.07
N THR A 15 -7.23 -13.58 21.52
CA THR A 15 -8.06 -14.53 22.27
C THR A 15 -7.34 -15.85 22.55
N GLY A 16 -6.06 -15.97 22.16
CA GLY A 16 -5.33 -17.25 22.12
C GLY A 16 -5.79 -18.19 20.99
N VAL A 17 -6.81 -17.83 20.21
CA VAL A 17 -7.31 -18.61 19.07
C VAL A 17 -6.86 -17.96 17.76
N LYS A 18 -6.21 -18.73 16.90
CA LYS A 18 -5.73 -18.25 15.60
C LYS A 18 -6.90 -17.79 14.71
N PRO A 19 -6.95 -16.52 14.27
CA PRO A 19 -7.95 -16.07 13.30
C PRO A 19 -7.71 -16.73 11.94
N VAL A 20 -8.80 -17.03 11.24
CA VAL A 20 -8.80 -17.69 9.92
C VAL A 20 -9.49 -16.76 8.93
N ASN A 21 -8.79 -16.47 7.84
CA ASN A 21 -9.36 -15.87 6.64
C ASN A 21 -9.12 -16.84 5.49
N GLU A 22 -10.17 -17.57 5.10
CA GLU A 22 -10.10 -18.58 4.05
C GLU A 22 -10.91 -18.11 2.83
N THR A 23 -10.23 -18.04 1.69
CA THR A 23 -10.86 -17.81 0.39
C THR A 23 -11.15 -19.19 -0.21
N MET A 24 -12.43 -19.52 -0.39
CA MET A 24 -12.89 -20.82 -0.89
C MET A 24 -12.72 -20.92 -2.42
N GLU A 25 -12.86 -22.15 -2.96
CA GLU A 25 -12.68 -22.47 -4.37
C GLU A 25 -13.54 -21.65 -5.34
N GLN A 26 -13.11 -21.61 -6.62
CA GLN A 26 -13.78 -20.90 -7.71
C GLN A 26 -15.27 -21.22 -7.78
N GLY A 27 -16.11 -20.19 -7.65
CA GLY A 27 -17.58 -20.28 -7.69
C GLY A 27 -18.25 -20.19 -6.32
N ASN A 28 -17.50 -20.27 -5.21
CA ASN A 28 -18.05 -20.10 -3.87
C ASN A 28 -17.67 -18.73 -3.27
N LEU A 29 -18.66 -17.87 -3.05
CA LEU A 29 -18.49 -16.56 -2.42
C LEU A 29 -18.50 -16.60 -0.89
N ALA A 30 -18.70 -17.77 -0.28
CA ALA A 30 -18.67 -17.92 1.16
C ALA A 30 -17.26 -17.64 1.70
N ARG A 31 -17.16 -16.67 2.61
CA ARG A 31 -15.91 -16.32 3.30
C ARG A 31 -15.96 -16.87 4.70
N LYS A 32 -14.98 -17.68 5.09
CA LYS A 32 -14.77 -18.01 6.50
C LYS A 32 -13.82 -16.97 7.08
N TYR A 33 -14.38 -16.10 7.90
CA TYR A 33 -13.65 -15.06 8.60
C TYR A 33 -13.87 -15.24 10.11
N THR A 34 -12.84 -15.66 10.83
CA THR A 34 -12.88 -15.84 12.29
C THR A 34 -11.93 -14.87 12.97
N GLY A 35 -12.19 -14.60 14.25
CA GLY A 35 -11.44 -13.65 15.05
C GLY A 35 -12.40 -12.74 15.81
N VAL A 36 -11.93 -12.22 16.94
CA VAL A 36 -12.62 -11.15 17.66
C VAL A 36 -11.94 -9.86 17.29
N PHE A 37 -12.74 -8.86 16.88
CA PHE A 37 -12.23 -7.56 16.47
C PHE A 37 -12.88 -6.49 17.32
N LYS A 38 -12.09 -5.47 17.65
CA LYS A 38 -12.56 -4.34 18.46
C LYS A 38 -12.14 -3.03 17.81
N GLU A 39 -13.05 -2.07 17.83
CA GLU A 39 -12.75 -0.71 17.44
C GLU A 39 -12.01 0.04 18.56
N HIS A 40 -10.97 0.75 18.16
CA HIS A 40 -10.21 1.64 19.03
C HIS A 40 -10.18 3.03 18.41
N ALA A 41 -10.65 4.03 19.15
CA ALA A 41 -10.51 5.43 18.78
C ALA A 41 -9.03 5.84 18.89
N VAL A 42 -8.40 6.07 17.75
CA VAL A 42 -7.00 6.48 17.66
C VAL A 42 -6.88 7.89 17.09
N THR A 43 -5.81 8.59 17.47
CA THR A 43 -5.43 9.84 16.80
C THR A 43 -4.59 9.48 15.58
N VAL A 44 -5.02 9.91 14.39
CA VAL A 44 -4.28 9.75 13.15
C VAL A 44 -3.67 11.09 12.78
N HIS A 45 -2.35 11.14 12.62
CA HIS A 45 -1.62 12.36 12.28
C HIS A 45 -1.34 12.45 10.78
N ASN A 46 -1.39 13.65 10.22
CA ASN A 46 -0.94 13.92 8.86
C ASN A 46 0.58 13.70 8.79
N GLY A 47 1.01 12.64 8.12
CA GLY A 47 2.42 12.26 8.01
C GLY A 47 3.22 13.05 6.97
N ARG A 48 2.58 13.75 6.03
CA ARG A 48 3.28 14.47 4.94
C ARG A 48 4.30 15.50 5.43
N PRO A 49 4.03 16.30 6.49
CA PRO A 49 5.03 17.23 7.04
C PRO A 49 6.22 16.53 7.71
N LEU A 50 6.14 15.22 7.95
CA LEU A 50 7.19 14.41 8.56
C LEU A 50 7.88 13.51 7.53
N ARG A 51 7.68 13.74 6.23
CA ARG A 51 8.13 12.86 5.15
C ARG A 51 9.61 12.45 5.25
N ASP A 52 10.47 13.36 5.69
CA ASP A 52 11.92 13.14 5.77
C ASP A 52 12.34 12.28 6.98
N LYS A 53 11.41 11.95 7.87
CA LYS A 53 11.66 11.07 9.03
C LYS A 53 11.43 9.59 8.72
N PHE A 54 10.69 9.28 7.66
CA PHE A 54 10.33 7.91 7.35
C PHE A 54 11.40 7.26 6.45
N VAL A 55 12.05 6.24 6.99
CA VAL A 55 13.03 5.41 6.28
C VAL A 55 12.52 3.98 6.13
N LEU A 56 12.86 3.35 5.00
CA LEU A 56 12.29 2.06 4.58
C LEU A 56 12.55 0.94 5.61
N ASP A 57 13.78 0.83 6.11
CA ASP A 57 14.18 -0.30 6.97
C ASP A 57 13.53 -0.26 8.36
N GLU A 58 13.19 0.94 8.87
CA GLU A 58 12.58 1.10 10.19
C GLU A 58 11.06 1.18 10.11
N HIS A 59 10.52 1.87 9.10
CA HIS A 59 9.10 2.20 9.03
C HIS A 59 8.34 1.34 8.02
N GLY A 60 9.04 0.55 7.20
CA GLY A 60 8.45 -0.24 6.12
C GLY A 60 8.04 0.58 4.89
N PHE A 61 8.28 1.89 4.89
CA PHE A 61 8.06 2.78 3.74
C PHE A 61 8.96 4.02 3.83
N ARG A 62 9.06 4.76 2.71
CA ARG A 62 9.71 6.07 2.65
C ARG A 62 9.04 6.95 1.59
N PHE A 63 9.23 8.25 1.71
CA PHE A 63 8.87 9.18 0.65
C PHE A 63 10.03 9.34 -0.35
N VAL A 64 9.70 9.40 -1.64
CA VAL A 64 10.65 9.66 -2.72
C VAL A 64 9.98 10.65 -3.68
N ASP A 65 10.64 11.78 -3.94
CA ASP A 65 10.22 12.66 -5.03
C ASP A 65 10.69 12.05 -6.34
N HIS A 66 9.75 11.78 -7.23
CA HIS A 66 10.03 11.17 -8.51
C HIS A 66 9.19 11.82 -9.61
N SER A 67 9.86 12.41 -10.60
CA SER A 67 9.21 12.95 -11.79
C SER A 67 9.17 11.87 -12.86
N THR A 68 7.99 11.30 -13.06
CA THR A 68 7.80 10.25 -14.05
C THR A 68 7.86 10.78 -15.47
N ARG A 69 8.35 9.95 -16.41
CA ARG A 69 8.26 10.24 -17.84
C ARG A 69 6.96 9.78 -18.49
N VAL A 70 6.15 9.00 -17.76
CA VAL A 70 4.85 8.51 -18.22
C VAL A 70 3.90 9.68 -18.44
N ARG A 71 3.26 9.72 -19.60
CA ARG A 71 2.33 10.77 -20.01
C ARG A 71 0.88 10.32 -19.86
N ASP A 72 0.60 9.06 -20.20
CA ASP A 72 -0.71 8.44 -20.10
C ASP A 72 -0.62 7.08 -19.38
N PHE A 73 -1.09 7.06 -18.13
CA PHE A 73 -1.17 5.83 -17.34
C PHE A 73 -2.22 4.83 -17.84
N HIS A 74 -3.01 5.18 -18.86
CA HIS A 74 -3.95 4.28 -19.52
C HIS A 74 -3.39 3.64 -20.79
N ASP A 75 -2.22 4.07 -21.28
CA ASP A 75 -1.54 3.44 -22.42
C ASP A 75 -0.71 2.23 -21.93
N PRO A 76 -1.12 0.99 -22.25
CA PRO A 76 -0.41 -0.21 -21.81
C PRO A 76 1.02 -0.30 -22.36
N ASP A 77 1.29 0.28 -23.53
CA ASP A 77 2.61 0.26 -24.14
C ASP A 77 3.53 1.26 -23.44
N GLU A 78 3.02 2.43 -23.06
CA GLU A 78 3.76 3.39 -22.24
C GLU A 78 4.06 2.83 -20.84
N LEU A 79 3.12 2.12 -20.23
CA LEU A 79 3.36 1.47 -18.93
C LEU A 79 4.49 0.46 -19.01
N LYS A 80 4.49 -0.42 -20.02
CA LYS A 80 5.53 -1.46 -20.15
C LYS A 80 6.89 -0.87 -20.54
N SER A 81 6.91 0.11 -21.45
CA SER A 81 8.15 0.65 -22.00
C SER A 81 8.78 1.75 -21.14
N VAL A 82 7.98 2.47 -20.34
CA VAL A 82 8.43 3.61 -19.54
C VAL A 82 8.23 3.34 -18.05
N TYR A 83 6.99 3.11 -17.59
CA TYR A 83 6.68 3.02 -16.16
C TYR A 83 7.42 1.87 -15.48
N TYR A 84 7.41 0.68 -16.09
CA TYR A 84 8.03 -0.52 -15.51
C TYR A 84 9.54 -0.35 -15.26
N PRO A 85 10.37 -0.04 -16.27
CA PRO A 85 11.80 0.12 -16.05
C PRO A 85 12.11 1.30 -15.13
N GLU A 86 11.32 2.37 -15.20
CA GLU A 86 11.47 3.53 -14.32
C GLU A 86 11.23 3.17 -12.85
N MET A 87 10.18 2.38 -12.58
CA MET A 87 9.83 1.97 -11.23
C MET A 87 10.76 0.89 -10.68
N GLU A 88 11.23 -0.02 -11.53
CA GLU A 88 12.28 -0.98 -11.15
C GLU A 88 13.54 -0.24 -10.68
N GLN A 89 13.98 0.76 -11.43
CA GLN A 89 15.15 1.55 -11.08
C GLN A 89 14.92 2.35 -9.79
N LEU A 90 13.77 3.03 -9.65
CA LEU A 90 13.47 3.81 -8.45
C LEU A 90 13.47 2.94 -7.19
N VAL A 91 12.79 1.79 -7.24
CA VAL A 91 12.72 0.87 -6.10
C VAL A 91 14.11 0.31 -5.81
N LYS A 92 14.89 -0.03 -6.84
CA LYS A 92 16.26 -0.53 -6.69
C LYS A 92 17.14 0.49 -5.96
N ASP A 93 17.13 1.75 -6.38
CA ASP A 93 17.92 2.82 -5.76
C ASP A 93 17.44 3.15 -4.35
N ALA A 94 16.13 3.12 -4.12
CA ALA A 94 15.54 3.47 -2.84
C ALA A 94 15.71 2.39 -1.75
N SER A 95 15.81 1.11 -2.16
CA SER A 95 15.87 -0.05 -1.26
C SER A 95 17.23 -0.75 -1.22
N GLY A 96 18.11 -0.53 -2.19
CA GLY A 96 19.36 -1.27 -2.32
C GLY A 96 19.20 -2.70 -2.84
N ALA A 97 18.02 -3.07 -3.35
CA ALA A 97 17.78 -4.41 -3.89
C ALA A 97 18.74 -4.76 -5.03
N SER A 98 19.16 -6.02 -5.14
CA SER A 98 19.96 -6.49 -6.28
C SER A 98 19.13 -6.60 -7.56
N ARG A 99 17.83 -6.89 -7.41
CA ARG A 99 16.86 -7.07 -8.50
C ARG A 99 15.46 -6.64 -8.06
N VAL A 100 14.75 -5.99 -8.97
CA VAL A 100 13.32 -5.65 -8.86
C VAL A 100 12.62 -6.21 -10.10
N VAL A 101 11.38 -6.66 -9.96
CA VAL A 101 10.56 -7.17 -11.06
C VAL A 101 9.14 -6.63 -10.88
N VAL A 102 8.65 -5.90 -11.88
CA VAL A 102 7.23 -5.50 -11.93
C VAL A 102 6.43 -6.62 -12.58
N PHE A 103 5.51 -7.25 -11.84
CA PHE A 103 4.67 -8.34 -12.34
C PHE A 103 3.24 -7.91 -12.67
N ASP A 104 2.77 -6.82 -12.06
CA ASP A 104 1.43 -6.27 -12.27
C ASP A 104 1.42 -4.77 -11.91
N HIS A 105 0.40 -4.05 -12.38
CA HIS A 105 0.10 -2.69 -11.95
C HIS A 105 -1.41 -2.51 -11.81
N THR A 106 -1.83 -1.76 -10.80
CA THR A 106 -3.24 -1.40 -10.62
C THR A 106 -3.45 0.07 -10.96
N ILE A 107 -4.23 0.35 -12.01
CA ILE A 107 -4.71 1.71 -12.30
C ILE A 107 -5.91 2.00 -11.40
N ARG A 108 -5.81 3.03 -10.57
CA ARG A 108 -6.93 3.54 -9.77
C ARG A 108 -7.41 4.85 -10.37
N ALA A 109 -8.42 4.77 -11.24
CA ALA A 109 -9.18 5.94 -11.65
C ALA A 109 -10.29 6.18 -10.63
N GLY A 110 -10.37 7.39 -10.08
CA GLY A 110 -11.54 7.81 -9.31
C GLY A 110 -12.74 8.04 -10.23
N ASP A 111 -13.94 8.03 -9.67
CA ASP A 111 -15.10 8.55 -10.38
C ASP A 111 -14.86 10.03 -10.76
N LYS A 112 -15.32 10.42 -11.96
CA LYS A 112 -15.44 11.84 -12.31
C LYS A 112 -16.49 12.46 -11.39
N ASN A 113 -16.07 12.97 -10.24
CA ASN A 113 -16.86 13.93 -9.46
C ASN A 113 -16.61 15.33 -10.00
#